data_AF-A0A525CQ40-F1
#
_entry.id   AF-A0A525CQ40-F1
#
_cell.length_a   1.000
_cell.length_b   1.000
_cell.length_c   1.000
_cell.angle_alpha   90.00
_cell.angle_beta   90.00
_cell.angle_gamma   90.00
#
_symmetry.space_group_name_H-M   'P 1'
#
loop_
_entity.id
_entity.type
_entity.pdbx_description
1 polymer ?
#
loop_
_entity_poly.entity_id
_entity_poly.type
_entity_poly.pdbx_seq_one_letter_code
_entity_poly.pdbx_strand_id
1 'polypeptide(L)' 'IRPQTLWPFPVAPFGEIDTGCQVICVEMSEGQMVDDVRLAVNGKVAVSFLGRSGGMIPAPADIANFAKKVLGGR' A
#
# COMPACT_ATOMS: atom_id res chain seq x y z
N ILE A 1 1.11 1.98 7.77
CA ILE A 1 1.63 3.37 7.80
C ILE A 1 0.60 4.28 7.16
N ARG A 2 0.30 5.46 7.75
CA ARG A 2 -0.61 6.46 7.16
C ARG A 2 0.21 7.73 6.84
N PRO A 3 0.61 7.95 5.57
CA PRO A 3 1.25 9.20 5.17
C PRO A 3 0.30 10.37 5.41
N GLN A 4 0.80 11.44 6.04
CA GLN A 4 0.06 12.71 6.19
C GLN A 4 0.54 13.77 5.20
N THR A 5 1.81 13.71 4.82
CA THR A 5 2.44 14.61 3.86
C THR A 5 2.58 13.90 2.53
N LEU A 6 2.07 14.50 1.45
CA LEU A 6 2.24 13.97 0.09
C LEU A 6 3.62 14.33 -0.46
N TRP A 7 4.01 15.60 -0.30
CA TRP A 7 5.32 16.09 -0.72
C TRP A 7 5.90 17.06 0.33
N PRO A 8 7.18 16.91 0.74
CA PRO A 8 8.05 15.76 0.46
C PRO A 8 7.50 14.47 1.08
N PHE A 9 7.59 13.36 0.35
CA PHE A 9 7.02 12.08 0.78
C PHE A 9 7.77 11.51 2.01
N PRO A 10 7.07 11.03 3.06
CA PRO A 10 7.71 10.58 4.29
C PRO A 10 8.33 9.18 4.11
N VAL A 11 9.59 9.11 3.67
CA VAL A 11 10.28 7.84 3.41
C VAL A 11 10.80 7.12 4.65
N ALA A 12 11.15 7.85 5.71
CA ALA A 12 11.79 7.28 6.91
C ALA A 12 11.00 6.11 7.56
N PRO A 13 9.67 6.19 7.72
CA PRO A 13 8.89 5.09 8.29
C PRO A 13 8.89 3.80 7.46
N PHE A 14 9.16 3.89 6.16
CA PHE A 14 9.20 2.71 5.28
C PHE A 14 10.49 1.90 5.44
N GLY A 15 11.58 2.53 5.92
CA GLY A 15 12.85 1.85 6.18
C GLY A 15 12.79 0.85 7.33
N GLU A 16 11.89 1.06 8.30
CA GLU A 16 11.70 0.22 9.49
C GLU A 16 10.88 -1.06 9.21
N ILE A 17 10.31 -1.21 8.00
CA ILE A 17 9.50 -2.37 7.64
C ILE A 17 10.40 -3.61 7.53
N ASP A 18 10.04 -4.70 8.20
CA ASP A 18 10.76 -5.97 8.10
C ASP A 18 10.53 -6.65 6.73
N THR A 19 11.55 -7.35 6.24
CA THR A 19 11.54 -8.10 4.97
C THR A 19 10.48 -9.19 4.89
N GLY A 20 10.01 -9.71 6.03
CA GLY A 20 8.91 -10.68 6.08
C GLY A 20 7.51 -10.06 5.92
N CYS A 21 7.40 -8.73 5.89
CA CYS A 21 6.13 -8.04 5.74
C CYS A 21 5.74 -7.87 4.27
N GLN A 22 4.43 -7.77 4.03
CA GLN A 22 3.89 -7.32 2.74
C GLN A 22 3.24 -5.95 2.90
N VAL A 23 3.49 -5.06 1.94
CA VAL A 23 2.90 -3.71 1.94
C VAL A 23 1.74 -3.69 0.96
N ILE A 24 0.61 -3.17 1.40
CA ILE A 24 -0.58 -2.96 0.55
C ILE A 24 -0.87 -1.47 0.53
N CYS A 25 -0.80 -0.87 -0.65
CA CYS A 25 -1.22 0.50 -0.89
C CYS A 25 -2.70 0.50 -1.29
N VAL A 26 -3.56 1.06 -0.44
CA VAL A 26 -5.00 1.18 -0.70
C VAL A 26 -5.28 2.62 -1.12
N GLU A 27 -5.81 2.79 -2.33
CA GLU A 27 -6.08 4.10 -2.90
C GLU A 27 -7.48 4.19 -3.50
N MET A 28 -8.05 5.40 -3.48
CA MET A 28 -9.23 5.75 -4.27
C MET A 28 -8.86 6.40 -5.62
N SER A 29 -7.66 6.08 -6.11
CA SER A 29 -7.04 6.57 -7.35
C SER A 29 -6.42 5.41 -8.12
N GLU A 30 -5.98 5.66 -9.36
CA GLU A 30 -5.32 4.67 -10.23
C GLU A 30 -3.80 4.63 -10.03
N GLY A 31 -3.33 4.69 -8.78
CA GLY A 31 -1.92 4.54 -8.44
C GLY A 31 -1.12 5.84 -8.47
N GLN A 32 -1.67 6.90 -7.89
CA GLN A 32 -0.98 8.20 -7.81
C GLN A 32 0.12 8.21 -6.73
N MET A 33 -0.01 7.38 -5.69
CA MET A 33 0.91 7.35 -4.55
C MET A 33 1.70 6.03 -4.45
N VAL A 34 1.23 4.96 -5.12
CA VAL A 34 1.85 3.64 -5.09
C VAL A 34 3.31 3.65 -5.53
N ASP A 35 3.68 4.51 -6.49
CA ASP A 35 5.04 4.59 -6.98
C ASP A 35 5.98 5.26 -5.97
N ASP A 36 5.51 6.28 -5.24
CA ASP A 36 6.26 6.85 -4.10
C ASP A 36 6.46 5.81 -2.98
N VAL A 37 5.44 4.99 -2.70
CA VAL A 37 5.54 3.90 -1.71
C VAL A 37 6.55 2.85 -2.17
N ARG A 38 6.54 2.46 -3.45
CA ARG A 38 7.52 1.52 -4.02
C ARG A 38 8.94 2.06 -3.92
N LEU A 39 9.12 3.35 -4.22
CA LEU A 39 10.40 4.03 -4.12
C LEU A 39 10.86 4.14 -2.65
N ALA A 40 9.97 4.49 -1.73
CA ALA A 40 10.26 4.60 -0.30
C ALA A 40 10.65 3.26 0.32
N VAL A 41 10.05 2.16 -0.14
CA VAL A 41 10.41 0.79 0.25
C VAL A 41 11.72 0.33 -0.41
N ASN A 42 12.12 0.94 -1.53
CA ASN A 42 13.36 0.64 -2.25
C ASN A 42 13.58 -0.86 -2.53
N GLY A 43 12.50 -1.57 -2.89
CA GLY A 43 12.53 -3.00 -3.20
C GLY A 43 12.73 -3.94 -2.00
N LYS A 44 12.76 -3.43 -0.76
CA LYS A 44 12.92 -4.26 0.45
C LYS A 44 11.78 -5.25 0.66
N VAL A 45 10.55 -4.84 0.33
CA VAL A 45 9.34 -5.67 0.44
C VAL A 45 8.46 -5.48 -0.79
N ALA A 46 7.67 -6.50 -1.11
CA ALA A 46 6.69 -6.41 -2.19
C ALA A 46 5.57 -5.42 -1.84
N VAL A 47 5.27 -4.52 -2.77
CA VAL A 47 4.17 -3.54 -2.66
C VAL A 47 3.03 -3.96 -3.59
N SER A 48 1.93 -4.39 -2.99
CA SER A 48 0.67 -4.68 -3.66
C SER A 48 -0.23 -3.45 -3.69
N PHE A 49 -1.08 -3.34 -4.71
CA PHE A 49 -1.94 -2.18 -4.92
C PHE A 49 -3.41 -2.60 -4.94
N LEU A 50 -4.22 -1.89 -4.16
CA LEU A 50 -5.68 -2.00 -4.17
C LEU A 50 -6.26 -0.62 -4.48
N GLY A 51 -6.47 -0.36 -5.77
CA GLY A 51 -7.13 0.85 -6.25
C GLY A 51 -8.64 0.68 -6.39
N ARG A 52 -9.40 1.72 -6.07
CA ARG A 52 -10.81 1.87 -6.43
C ARG A 52 -11.01 3.23 -7.10
N SER A 53 -11.52 3.27 -8.32
CA SER A 53 -11.87 4.52 -9.01
C SER A 53 -13.40 4.73 -9.02
N GLY A 54 -13.84 5.97 -9.32
CA GLY A 54 -15.26 6.28 -9.55
C GLY A 54 -16.11 6.53 -8.31
N GLY A 55 -15.53 7.01 -7.20
CA GLY A 55 -16.27 7.40 -5.99
C GLY A 55 -16.71 6.23 -5.10
N MET A 56 -16.32 5.00 -5.42
CA MET A 56 -16.52 3.85 -4.55
C MET A 56 -15.46 3.82 -3.43
N ILE A 57 -15.93 3.94 -2.19
CA ILE A 57 -15.08 3.84 -0.99
C ILE A 57 -14.76 2.37 -0.74
N PRO A 58 -13.48 1.97 -0.61
CA PRO A 58 -13.13 0.58 -0.31
C PRO A 58 -13.70 0.16 1.05
N ALA A 59 -14.51 -0.90 1.04
CA ALA A 59 -15.05 -1.46 2.26
C ALA A 59 -13.95 -2.19 3.06
N PRO A 60 -14.01 -2.20 4.41
CA PRO A 60 -13.04 -2.95 5.22
C PRO A 60 -12.94 -4.44 4.85
N ALA A 61 -14.06 -5.04 4.45
CA ALA A 61 -14.12 -6.43 4.00
C ALA A 61 -13.31 -6.68 2.71
N ASP A 62 -13.35 -5.74 1.76
CA ASP A 62 -12.57 -5.84 0.51
C ASP A 62 -11.08 -5.79 0.79
N ILE A 63 -10.67 -4.87 1.67
CA ILE A 63 -9.26 -4.72 2.07
C ILE A 63 -8.79 -6.01 2.77
N ALA A 64 -9.58 -6.57 3.67
CA ALA A 64 -9.25 -7.82 4.36
C ALA A 64 -9.15 -9.01 3.39
N ASN A 65 -10.08 -9.13 2.44
CA ASN A 65 -10.05 -10.18 1.43
C ASN A 65 -8.85 -10.05 0.49
N PHE A 66 -8.51 -8.82 0.08
CA PHE A 66 -7.32 -8.56 -0.71
C PHE A 66 -6.04 -8.89 0.06
N ALA A 67 -5.96 -8.52 1.35
CA ALA A 67 -4.84 -8.86 2.20
C ALA A 67 -4.65 -10.37 2.34
N LYS A 68 -5.73 -11.13 2.53
CA LYS A 68 -5.67 -12.61 2.56
C LYS A 68 -5.12 -13.19 1.25
N LYS A 69 -5.57 -12.67 0.10
CA LYS A 69 -5.09 -13.10 -1.22
C LYS A 69 -3.59 -12.83 -1.40
N VAL A 70 -3.14 -11.64 -1.00
CA VAL A 70 -1.74 -11.20 -1.08
C VAL A 70 -0.83 -12.03 -0.15
N LEU A 71 -1.32 -12.38 1.05
CA LEU A 71 -0.61 -13.25 2.00
C LEU A 71 -0.56 -14.73 1.58
N GLY A 72 -1.13 -15.13 0.44
CA GLY A 72 -1.13 -16.51 -0.04
C GLY A 72 -2.17 -17.41 0.63
N GLY A 73 -3.19 -16.83 1.26
CA GLY A 73 -4.27 -17.56 1.94
C GLY A 73 -5.19 -18.29 0.95
N ARG A 74 -5.22 -19.63 1.08
CA ARG A 74 -6.26 -20.50 0.55
C ARG A 74 -7.58 -20.31 1.31
#